data_AF-A0A644XGK8-F1
#
_entry.id   AF-A0A644XGK8-F1
#
_cell.length_a   1.000
_cell.length_b   1.000
_cell.length_c   1.000
_cell.angle_alpha   90.00
_cell.angle_beta   90.00
_cell.angle_gamma   90.00
#
_symmetry.space_group_name_H-M   'P 1'
#
loop_
_entity.id
_entity.type
_entity.pdbx_description
1 polymer ?
#
loop_
_entity_poly.entity_id
_entity_poly.type
_entity_poly.pdbx_seq_one_letter_code
_entity_poly.pdbx_strand_id
1 'polypeptide(L)'
;MLQISEYKPTKKKSVSLKNFTVMKKALLLAALFTLVYSSGIGQQVFYSGFETWDDANTPTNWIGVATNITLTDVTQFTTSPFEGTYSMKINNDTSAHKRVSTKAVSVTAGTVYNISFYARGNGEVRTGFYDGASYGTYNAYVVINGTTWTKVEQSIICDTTSATAEFILSVRNTLATNDHLQIDSFYVSEGTLTGVSIHDIQYTTGDTSSYYGDPVNTGGIVSAVKTGAYWIQNGTGPWSGVYVYDSGHSPAIGDSVTFSAVVDEYYGLTELKSVGNYVTVSTGNAVQVTAIALPDGALEMYEGVLCKVTNVECTSLPDTYLEWVVGDGMDNLKVGDLIYAYTPTIGTFYDITGIMDYNFSERKIQPRSAADVSIHNGIEESAISSSVYPNPADEYVTVNAATEGVMLVSDITGRIVFSSAFNQTATINVSDLESGIYNVTINGNNGEFAISKLIVK
;
A
#
# COMPACT_ATOMS: atom_id res chain seq x y z
N MET A 1 -60.40 -31.07 83.62
CA MET A 1 -59.85 -32.22 82.86
C MET A 1 -59.63 -31.75 81.44
N LEU A 2 -58.44 -31.25 81.11
CA LEU A 2 -58.09 -30.91 79.72
C LEU A 2 -56.56 -30.91 79.57
N GLN A 3 -56.15 -31.58 78.50
CA GLN A 3 -54.87 -32.23 78.30
C GLN A 3 -53.73 -31.26 77.99
N ILE A 4 -52.56 -31.62 78.52
CA ILE A 4 -51.25 -31.16 78.04
C ILE A 4 -51.04 -31.79 76.66
N SER A 5 -51.00 -30.97 75.61
CA SER A 5 -50.74 -31.39 74.23
C SER A 5 -49.24 -31.48 73.99
N GLU A 6 -48.72 -32.69 73.82
CA GLU A 6 -47.36 -32.99 73.41
C GLU A 6 -47.00 -32.35 72.05
N TYR A 7 -45.88 -31.62 72.02
CA TYR A 7 -45.28 -31.10 70.80
C TYR A 7 -44.52 -32.21 70.07
N LYS A 8 -45.06 -32.73 68.96
CA LYS A 8 -44.34 -33.61 68.03
C LYS A 8 -43.50 -32.77 67.06
N PRO A 9 -42.19 -33.04 66.89
CA PRO A 9 -41.39 -32.35 65.89
C PRO A 9 -41.73 -32.89 64.49
N THR A 10 -42.17 -32.00 63.60
CA THR A 10 -42.36 -32.27 62.18
C THR A 10 -41.03 -32.60 61.49
N LYS A 11 -41.00 -33.74 60.78
CA LYS A 11 -39.88 -34.19 59.93
C LYS A 11 -39.44 -33.09 58.96
N LYS A 12 -38.20 -32.58 59.11
CA LYS A 12 -37.50 -31.83 58.07
C LYS A 12 -37.40 -32.72 56.82
N LYS A 13 -38.02 -32.32 55.71
CA LYS A 13 -37.66 -32.84 54.39
C LYS A 13 -36.20 -32.46 54.13
N SER A 14 -35.32 -33.45 54.05
CA SER A 14 -33.94 -33.27 53.60
C SER A 14 -33.97 -32.91 52.11
N VAL A 15 -33.77 -31.64 51.80
CA VAL A 15 -33.43 -31.23 50.43
C VAL A 15 -32.04 -31.79 50.15
N SER A 16 -31.96 -32.65 49.13
CA SER A 16 -30.75 -33.31 48.67
C SER A 16 -29.63 -32.30 48.42
N LEU A 17 -28.48 -32.49 49.07
CA LEU A 17 -27.25 -31.70 48.89
C LEU A 17 -26.60 -31.87 47.49
N LYS A 18 -27.24 -32.56 46.53
CA LYS A 18 -26.68 -32.74 45.17
C LYS A 18 -26.78 -31.51 44.27
N ASN A 19 -27.62 -30.51 44.58
CA ASN A 19 -27.84 -29.36 43.70
C ASN A 19 -26.94 -28.14 43.99
N PHE A 20 -26.20 -28.13 45.11
CA PHE A 20 -25.26 -27.04 45.43
C PHE A 20 -23.86 -27.23 44.83
N THR A 21 -23.51 -28.43 44.40
CA THR A 21 -22.18 -28.73 43.82
C THR A 21 -22.08 -28.32 42.35
N VAL A 22 -23.21 -28.25 41.64
CA VAL A 22 -23.27 -27.81 40.23
C VAL A 22 -23.26 -26.28 40.15
N MET A 23 -23.97 -25.58 41.04
CA MET A 23 -23.98 -24.11 41.10
C MET A 23 -22.65 -23.49 41.56
N LYS A 24 -21.84 -24.20 42.35
CA LYS A 24 -20.48 -23.73 42.70
C LYS A 24 -19.45 -23.91 41.59
N LYS A 25 -19.71 -24.74 40.57
CA LYS A 25 -18.86 -24.85 39.39
C LYS A 25 -19.27 -23.87 38.28
N ALA A 26 -20.54 -23.48 38.22
CA ALA A 26 -21.03 -22.48 37.26
C ALA A 26 -20.75 -21.03 37.69
N LEU A 27 -20.75 -20.70 39.00
CA LEU A 27 -20.45 -19.35 39.47
C LEU A 27 -18.95 -19.03 39.64
N LEU A 28 -18.04 -20.00 39.47
CA LEU A 28 -16.60 -19.75 39.63
C LEU A 28 -15.88 -19.37 38.33
N LEU A 29 -16.57 -19.38 37.19
CA LEU A 29 -15.98 -18.97 35.90
C LEU A 29 -16.36 -17.54 35.48
N ALA A 30 -17.28 -16.88 36.19
CA ALA A 30 -17.77 -15.54 35.86
C ALA A 30 -17.25 -14.42 36.79
N ALA A 31 -16.39 -14.72 37.77
CA ALA A 31 -15.87 -13.72 38.70
C ALA A 31 -14.51 -14.08 39.29
N LEU A 32 -13.45 -14.10 38.46
CA LEU A 32 -12.08 -13.92 38.93
C LEU A 32 -11.19 -13.40 37.78
N PHE A 33 -11.35 -12.11 37.47
CA PHE A 33 -10.41 -11.37 36.62
C PHE A 33 -9.18 -11.00 37.46
N THR A 34 -8.23 -11.94 37.58
CA THR A 34 -6.85 -11.61 37.96
C THR A 34 -6.03 -11.54 36.69
N LEU A 35 -5.40 -10.38 36.45
CA LEU A 35 -4.35 -10.17 35.47
C LEU A 35 -3.40 -11.37 35.44
N VAL A 36 -3.44 -12.12 34.35
CA VAL A 36 -2.33 -12.98 33.93
C VAL A 36 -1.86 -12.39 32.62
N TYR A 37 -0.74 -11.66 32.67
CA TYR A 37 0.04 -11.38 31.47
C TYR A 37 0.63 -12.71 30.99
N SER A 38 -0.15 -13.49 30.25
CA SER A 38 0.39 -14.52 29.38
C SER A 38 0.72 -13.85 28.06
N SER A 39 2.01 -13.78 27.73
CA SER A 39 2.56 -13.25 26.48
C SER A 39 2.09 -14.09 25.28
N GLY A 40 0.85 -13.88 24.85
CA GLY A 40 0.26 -14.59 23.71
C GLY A 40 -1.27 -14.47 23.58
N ILE A 41 -2.00 -13.97 24.58
CA ILE A 41 -3.43 -13.67 24.46
C ILE A 41 -3.57 -12.14 24.53
N GLY A 42 -4.04 -11.53 23.44
CA GLY A 42 -4.29 -10.09 23.41
C GLY A 42 -5.33 -9.66 24.45
N GLN A 43 -5.25 -8.41 24.91
CA GLN A 43 -6.17 -7.91 25.93
C GLN A 43 -7.62 -8.06 25.47
N GLN A 44 -8.45 -8.79 26.23
CA GLN A 44 -9.87 -8.90 25.94
C GLN A 44 -10.53 -7.52 26.05
N VAL A 45 -11.26 -7.13 25.00
CA VAL A 45 -11.99 -5.86 24.90
C VAL A 45 -13.48 -6.08 25.09
N PHE A 46 -14.03 -7.12 24.45
CA PHE A 46 -15.46 -7.43 24.53
C PHE A 46 -15.69 -8.93 24.40
N TYR A 47 -16.70 -9.45 25.11
CA TYR A 47 -17.16 -10.82 24.94
C TYR A 47 -18.68 -10.91 25.17
N SER A 48 -19.35 -11.69 24.34
CA SER A 48 -20.74 -12.06 24.51
C SER A 48 -20.98 -13.47 23.95
N GLY A 49 -21.26 -14.41 24.85
CA GLY A 49 -21.84 -15.71 24.50
C GLY A 49 -23.37 -15.69 24.45
N PHE A 50 -24.00 -14.51 24.40
CA PHE A 50 -25.46 -14.33 24.29
C PHE A 50 -26.33 -15.05 25.35
N GLU A 51 -25.77 -15.41 26.51
CA GLU A 51 -26.51 -16.07 27.60
C GLU A 51 -27.42 -15.12 28.42
N THR A 52 -27.22 -13.81 28.30
CA THR A 52 -27.97 -12.79 29.04
C THR A 52 -28.63 -11.81 28.08
N TRP A 53 -29.93 -11.56 28.30
CA TRP A 53 -30.75 -10.67 27.49
C TRP A 53 -31.58 -9.78 28.41
N ASP A 54 -31.67 -8.50 28.07
CA ASP A 54 -32.45 -7.51 28.83
C ASP A 54 -33.96 -7.67 28.55
N ASP A 55 -34.30 -8.16 27.34
CA ASP A 55 -35.63 -8.60 26.92
C ASP A 55 -35.53 -9.66 25.80
N ALA A 56 -36.66 -10.09 25.22
CA ALA A 56 -36.68 -11.14 24.20
C ALA A 56 -35.91 -10.82 22.90
N ASN A 57 -35.58 -9.55 22.67
CA ASN A 57 -35.02 -9.01 21.44
C ASN A 57 -33.72 -8.21 21.64
N THR A 58 -33.28 -8.03 22.89
CA THR A 58 -32.12 -7.21 23.25
C THR A 58 -31.09 -8.04 24.02
N PRO A 59 -30.03 -8.53 23.38
CA PRO A 59 -28.92 -9.15 24.08
C PRO A 59 -28.22 -8.12 24.99
N THR A 60 -27.88 -8.51 26.22
CA THR A 60 -27.24 -7.59 27.18
C THR A 60 -25.90 -7.11 26.62
N ASN A 61 -25.60 -5.81 26.78
CA ASN A 61 -24.43 -5.11 26.21
C ASN A 61 -24.40 -5.02 24.68
N TRP A 62 -25.50 -5.31 24.00
CA TRP A 62 -25.70 -5.05 22.58
C TRP A 62 -26.74 -3.94 22.34
N ILE A 63 -27.04 -3.68 21.08
CA ILE A 63 -27.99 -2.65 20.63
C ILE A 63 -27.49 -1.25 20.98
N GLY A 64 -26.27 -0.93 20.53
CA GLY A 64 -25.70 0.41 20.58
C GLY A 64 -26.34 1.39 19.60
N VAL A 65 -25.83 2.63 19.56
CA VAL A 65 -26.34 3.70 18.69
C VAL A 65 -26.11 3.41 17.21
N ALA A 66 -25.14 2.57 16.87
CA ALA A 66 -24.84 2.17 15.49
C ALA A 66 -25.76 1.05 14.96
N THR A 67 -26.57 0.43 15.83
CA THR A 67 -27.56 -0.58 15.47
C THR A 67 -28.68 0.03 14.64
N ASN A 68 -29.02 -0.58 13.50
CA ASN A 68 -30.13 -0.12 12.67
C ASN A 68 -31.10 -1.24 12.24
N ILE A 69 -30.88 -2.47 12.73
CA ILE A 69 -31.84 -3.55 12.50
C ILE A 69 -33.10 -3.35 13.34
N THR A 70 -34.25 -3.80 12.82
CA THR A 70 -35.48 -3.85 13.61
C THR A 70 -35.29 -4.83 14.75
N LEU A 71 -35.57 -4.45 16.00
CA LEU A 71 -35.26 -5.32 17.15
C LEU A 71 -36.02 -6.64 17.13
N THR A 72 -37.24 -6.70 16.58
CA THR A 72 -37.98 -7.96 16.41
C THR A 72 -37.29 -8.96 15.49
N ASP A 73 -36.33 -8.51 14.68
CA ASP A 73 -35.51 -9.34 13.81
C ASP A 73 -34.27 -9.91 14.53
N VAL A 74 -34.05 -9.55 15.79
CA VAL A 74 -33.00 -10.10 16.67
C VAL A 74 -33.70 -10.92 17.76
N THR A 75 -33.42 -12.21 17.83
CA THR A 75 -34.13 -13.12 18.74
C THR A 75 -33.20 -14.13 19.39
N GLN A 76 -33.61 -14.65 20.54
CA GLN A 76 -32.93 -15.78 21.18
C GLN A 76 -33.12 -17.07 20.36
N PHE A 77 -32.03 -17.82 20.18
CA PHE A 77 -32.05 -19.16 19.62
C PHE A 77 -31.66 -20.18 20.67
N THR A 78 -32.46 -21.24 20.83
CA THR A 78 -32.33 -22.21 21.93
C THR A 78 -32.19 -23.66 21.48
N THR A 79 -32.40 -23.97 20.19
CA THR A 79 -32.50 -25.36 19.73
C THR A 79 -31.14 -26.05 19.63
N SER A 80 -30.09 -25.30 19.27
CA SER A 80 -28.73 -25.82 19.11
C SER A 80 -27.68 -24.69 19.19
N PRO A 81 -27.62 -23.93 20.30
CA PRO A 81 -26.59 -22.90 20.49
C PRO A 81 -25.19 -23.52 20.38
N PHE A 82 -24.17 -22.72 20.11
CA PHE A 82 -22.80 -23.22 19.99
C PHE A 82 -22.29 -23.62 21.38
N GLU A 83 -22.44 -22.72 22.35
CA GLU A 83 -22.15 -22.92 23.75
C GLU A 83 -23.35 -22.47 24.59
N GLY A 84 -23.45 -22.97 25.82
CA GLY A 84 -24.49 -22.53 26.76
C GLY A 84 -25.92 -22.87 26.32
N THR A 85 -26.84 -21.93 26.54
CA THR A 85 -28.29 -22.08 26.40
C THR A 85 -28.85 -21.24 25.26
N TYR A 86 -28.22 -20.10 24.97
CA TYR A 86 -28.77 -19.08 24.08
C TYR A 86 -27.71 -18.62 23.09
N SER A 87 -28.08 -18.57 21.81
CA SER A 87 -27.34 -17.80 20.81
C SER A 87 -28.24 -16.72 20.17
N MET A 88 -27.66 -15.81 19.41
CA MET A 88 -28.41 -14.76 18.73
C MET A 88 -28.81 -15.22 17.32
N LYS A 89 -30.10 -15.17 16.99
CA LYS A 89 -30.63 -15.33 15.62
C LYS A 89 -31.01 -13.98 15.05
N ILE A 90 -30.58 -13.73 13.81
CA ILE A 90 -30.73 -12.44 13.14
C ILE A 90 -31.45 -12.62 11.79
N ASN A 91 -32.47 -11.80 11.56
CA ASN A 91 -33.31 -11.84 10.37
C ASN A 91 -33.16 -10.55 9.54
N ASN A 92 -32.38 -10.61 8.47
CA ASN A 92 -32.36 -9.64 7.39
C ASN A 92 -32.26 -10.38 6.04
N ASP A 93 -33.41 -10.79 5.50
CA ASP A 93 -33.53 -11.55 4.25
C ASP A 93 -33.35 -10.71 2.97
N THR A 94 -33.01 -9.44 3.11
CA THR A 94 -32.76 -8.51 2.00
C THR A 94 -31.28 -8.44 1.64
N SER A 95 -30.99 -7.97 0.42
CA SER A 95 -29.61 -7.72 -0.04
C SER A 95 -29.00 -6.43 0.53
N ALA A 96 -29.81 -5.56 1.13
CA ALA A 96 -29.33 -4.39 1.84
C ALA A 96 -28.90 -4.78 3.26
N HIS A 97 -27.70 -4.41 3.66
CA HIS A 97 -27.20 -4.79 4.98
C HIS A 97 -27.89 -4.03 6.12
N LYS A 98 -28.04 -4.71 7.25
CA LYS A 98 -28.43 -4.14 8.55
C LYS A 98 -27.38 -4.49 9.59
N ARG A 99 -27.36 -3.72 10.68
CA ARG A 99 -26.31 -3.75 11.69
C ARG A 99 -26.90 -4.05 13.06
N VAL A 100 -26.21 -4.93 13.76
CA VAL A 100 -26.29 -5.12 15.22
C VAL A 100 -24.94 -4.72 15.78
N SER A 101 -24.92 -3.81 16.75
CA SER A 101 -23.68 -3.30 17.35
C SER A 101 -23.62 -3.53 18.85
N THR A 102 -22.41 -3.61 19.39
CA THR A 102 -22.20 -3.60 20.85
C THR A 102 -22.67 -2.27 21.43
N LYS A 103 -22.91 -2.21 22.75
CA LYS A 103 -22.87 -0.94 23.47
C LYS A 103 -21.46 -0.35 23.39
N ALA A 104 -21.34 0.93 23.77
CA ALA A 104 -20.10 1.68 23.79
C ALA A 104 -18.95 0.90 24.47
N VAL A 105 -17.82 0.84 23.77
CA VAL A 105 -16.54 0.28 24.21
C VAL A 105 -15.42 1.30 23.94
N SER A 106 -14.35 1.20 24.70
CA SER A 106 -13.15 2.02 24.47
C SER A 106 -12.23 1.35 23.44
N VAL A 107 -11.79 2.14 22.47
CA VAL A 107 -10.79 1.76 21.45
C VAL A 107 -9.69 2.82 21.36
N THR A 108 -8.52 2.41 20.87
CA THR A 108 -7.33 3.26 20.70
C THR A 108 -6.97 3.35 19.22
N ALA A 109 -6.64 4.55 18.75
CA ALA A 109 -6.17 4.77 17.39
C ALA A 109 -4.93 3.93 17.06
N GLY A 110 -4.89 3.36 15.86
CA GLY A 110 -3.86 2.47 15.36
C GLY A 110 -3.85 1.06 15.95
N THR A 111 -4.68 0.77 16.97
CA THR A 111 -4.77 -0.59 17.52
C THR A 111 -5.59 -1.47 16.57
N VAL A 112 -5.05 -2.66 16.28
CA VAL A 112 -5.80 -3.72 15.61
C VAL A 112 -6.63 -4.48 16.65
N TYR A 113 -7.88 -4.77 16.30
CA TYR A 113 -8.79 -5.56 17.10
C TYR A 113 -9.15 -6.84 16.34
N ASN A 114 -8.85 -7.98 16.94
CA ASN A 114 -9.22 -9.29 16.42
C ASN A 114 -10.63 -9.62 16.91
N ILE A 115 -11.53 -9.86 15.96
CA ILE A 115 -12.93 -10.19 16.19
C ILE A 115 -13.14 -11.65 15.76
N SER A 116 -13.72 -12.44 16.64
CA SER A 116 -14.12 -13.81 16.33
C SER A 116 -15.52 -14.12 16.85
N PHE A 117 -16.22 -15.02 16.16
CA PHE A 117 -17.53 -15.53 16.55
C PHE A 117 -17.81 -16.84 15.85
N TYR A 118 -18.76 -17.62 16.34
CA TYR A 118 -19.28 -18.78 15.63
C TYR A 118 -20.56 -18.40 14.90
N ALA A 119 -20.70 -18.86 13.66
CA ALA A 119 -21.89 -18.63 12.85
C ALA A 119 -22.40 -19.92 12.21
N ARG A 120 -23.73 -20.00 12.01
CA ARG A 120 -24.42 -21.06 11.28
C ARG A 120 -25.72 -20.56 10.66
N GLY A 121 -26.40 -21.44 9.94
CA GLY A 121 -27.64 -21.17 9.24
C GLY A 121 -27.36 -20.60 7.85
N ASN A 122 -27.98 -19.49 7.51
CA ASN A 122 -27.80 -18.84 6.21
C ASN A 122 -27.72 -17.33 6.34
N GLY A 123 -26.73 -16.74 5.69
CA GLY A 123 -26.54 -15.30 5.63
C GLY A 123 -25.15 -14.91 5.21
N GLU A 124 -24.98 -13.63 4.89
CA GLU A 124 -23.67 -13.03 4.72
C GLU A 124 -23.42 -12.09 5.89
N VAL A 125 -22.27 -12.26 6.54
CA VAL A 125 -21.89 -11.48 7.72
C VAL A 125 -20.50 -10.90 7.55
N ARG A 126 -20.31 -9.67 8.01
CA ARG A 126 -18.99 -9.02 8.12
C ARG A 126 -18.93 -8.18 9.37
N THR A 127 -17.72 -7.89 9.79
CA THR A 127 -17.45 -7.01 10.93
C THR A 127 -17.05 -5.61 10.47
N GLY A 128 -17.21 -4.64 11.37
CA GLY A 128 -16.76 -3.26 11.22
C GLY A 128 -16.84 -2.55 12.57
N PHE A 129 -16.65 -1.24 12.58
CA PHE A 129 -16.82 -0.44 13.78
C PHE A 129 -17.46 0.92 13.49
N TYR A 130 -18.04 1.50 14.53
CA TYR A 130 -18.43 2.90 14.61
C TYR A 130 -17.52 3.54 15.66
N ASP A 131 -16.90 4.68 15.36
CA ASP A 131 -15.95 5.34 16.27
C ASP A 131 -16.62 6.32 17.26
N GLY A 132 -17.96 6.45 17.23
CA GLY A 132 -18.69 7.48 17.99
C GLY A 132 -19.10 8.69 17.16
N ALA A 133 -18.62 8.80 15.92
CA ALA A 133 -18.96 9.85 14.96
C ALA A 133 -19.19 9.30 13.55
N SER A 134 -18.28 8.43 13.07
CA SER A 134 -18.21 7.88 11.72
C SER A 134 -18.10 6.35 11.74
N TYR A 135 -18.39 5.74 10.58
CA TYR A 135 -18.20 4.30 10.38
C TYR A 135 -16.81 4.06 9.79
N GLY A 136 -16.08 3.12 10.39
CA GLY A 136 -14.82 2.64 9.82
C GLY A 136 -15.02 1.68 8.65
N THR A 137 -13.91 1.21 8.11
CA THR A 137 -13.90 0.22 7.02
C THR A 137 -14.53 -1.09 7.48
N TYR A 138 -15.43 -1.64 6.67
CA TYR A 138 -15.98 -2.98 6.88
C TYR A 138 -15.08 -4.03 6.25
N ASN A 139 -14.97 -5.16 6.93
CA ASN A 139 -14.35 -6.35 6.35
C ASN A 139 -15.16 -6.90 5.16
N ALA A 140 -14.56 -7.83 4.41
CA ALA A 140 -15.28 -8.61 3.40
C ALA A 140 -16.40 -9.46 4.04
N TYR A 141 -17.43 -9.76 3.25
CA TYR A 141 -18.50 -10.68 3.67
C TYR A 141 -17.99 -12.12 3.74
N VAL A 142 -18.33 -12.78 4.83
CA VAL A 142 -18.22 -14.23 5.00
C VAL A 142 -19.61 -14.84 4.74
N VAL A 143 -19.66 -15.78 3.79
CA VAL A 143 -20.90 -16.49 3.44
C VAL A 143 -21.07 -17.67 4.39
N ILE A 144 -22.19 -17.67 5.11
CA ILE A 144 -22.62 -18.78 5.96
C ILE A 144 -23.76 -19.48 5.25
N ASN A 145 -23.61 -20.79 5.02
CA ASN A 145 -24.62 -21.60 4.35
C ASN A 145 -24.57 -23.05 4.82
N GLY A 146 -25.09 -23.30 6.02
CA GLY A 146 -25.16 -24.63 6.61
C GLY A 146 -25.44 -24.58 8.11
N THR A 147 -25.95 -25.68 8.66
CA THR A 147 -26.33 -25.78 10.08
C THR A 147 -25.16 -26.15 11.00
N THR A 148 -23.97 -26.38 10.46
CA THR A 148 -22.76 -26.59 11.25
C THR A 148 -22.20 -25.25 11.69
N TRP A 149 -21.83 -25.13 12.97
CA TRP A 149 -21.14 -23.95 13.48
C TRP A 149 -19.75 -23.82 12.86
N THR A 150 -19.50 -22.68 12.24
CA THR A 150 -18.20 -22.31 11.65
C THR A 150 -17.65 -21.11 12.41
N LYS A 151 -16.39 -21.19 12.82
CA LYS A 151 -15.69 -20.03 13.41
C LYS A 151 -15.38 -19.04 12.31
N VAL A 152 -15.73 -17.77 12.54
CA VAL A 152 -15.36 -16.62 11.71
C VAL A 152 -14.35 -15.80 12.48
N GLU A 153 -13.27 -15.42 11.82
CA GLU A 153 -12.20 -14.58 12.37
C GLU A 153 -11.92 -13.44 11.39
N GLN A 154 -11.93 -12.21 11.88
CA GLN A 154 -11.67 -11.00 11.13
C GLN A 154 -10.93 -10.01 12.03
N SER A 155 -10.20 -9.06 11.43
CA SER A 155 -9.52 -8.02 12.19
C SER A 155 -9.90 -6.65 11.64
N ILE A 156 -9.85 -5.62 12.49
CA ILE A 156 -10.06 -4.23 12.09
C ILE A 156 -9.00 -3.34 12.74
N ILE A 157 -8.58 -2.27 12.06
CA ILE A 157 -7.83 -1.17 12.68
C ILE A 157 -8.79 -0.04 12.97
N CYS A 158 -8.77 0.46 14.20
CA CYS A 158 -9.42 1.73 14.53
C CYS A 158 -8.41 2.86 14.26
N ASP A 159 -8.75 3.83 13.43
CA ASP A 159 -7.92 5.01 13.17
C ASP A 159 -8.12 6.12 14.23
N THR A 160 -9.14 5.97 15.08
CA THR A 160 -9.58 6.96 16.04
C THR A 160 -9.62 6.39 17.46
N THR A 161 -9.09 7.14 18.43
CA THR A 161 -9.24 6.83 19.86
C THR A 161 -10.61 7.30 20.32
N SER A 162 -11.43 6.38 20.82
CA SER A 162 -12.80 6.70 21.22
C SER A 162 -13.23 5.88 22.43
N ALA A 163 -13.96 6.53 23.35
CA ALA A 163 -14.60 5.87 24.50
C ALA A 163 -16.03 5.41 24.19
N THR A 164 -16.55 5.73 23.00
CA THR A 164 -17.92 5.48 22.57
C THR A 164 -17.98 4.69 21.28
N ALA A 165 -16.93 3.93 20.98
CA ALA A 165 -16.90 3.08 19.80
C ALA A 165 -17.84 1.88 19.97
N GLU A 166 -18.26 1.29 18.86
CA GLU A 166 -19.10 0.09 18.85
C GLU A 166 -18.59 -0.89 17.79
N PHE A 167 -18.40 -2.15 18.15
CA PHE A 167 -18.13 -3.20 17.18
C PHE A 167 -19.44 -3.63 16.51
N ILE A 168 -19.39 -3.86 15.20
CA ILE A 168 -20.57 -4.07 14.36
C ILE A 168 -20.55 -5.46 13.75
N LEU A 169 -21.69 -6.15 13.83
CA LEU A 169 -22.07 -7.23 12.94
C LEU A 169 -22.99 -6.67 11.85
N SER A 170 -22.50 -6.65 10.62
CA SER A 170 -23.25 -6.22 9.43
C SER A 170 -23.72 -7.45 8.66
N VAL A 171 -25.03 -7.65 8.58
CA VAL A 171 -25.63 -8.86 8.02
C VAL A 171 -26.60 -8.58 6.87
N ARG A 172 -26.70 -9.51 5.92
CA ARG A 172 -27.68 -9.50 4.82
C ARG A 172 -27.98 -10.91 4.34
N ASN A 173 -29.01 -11.05 3.50
CA ASN A 173 -29.39 -12.30 2.85
C ASN A 173 -29.57 -13.47 3.83
N THR A 174 -30.11 -13.22 5.03
CA THR A 174 -30.29 -14.29 6.03
C THR A 174 -31.61 -15.03 5.78
N LEU A 175 -31.62 -16.00 4.88
CA LEU A 175 -32.88 -16.56 4.37
C LEU A 175 -33.56 -17.51 5.36
N ALA A 176 -34.87 -17.32 5.57
CA ALA A 176 -35.67 -18.14 6.48
C ALA A 176 -35.67 -19.63 6.13
N THR A 177 -35.64 -19.95 4.84
CA THR A 177 -35.66 -21.32 4.32
C THR A 177 -34.46 -22.15 4.79
N ASN A 178 -33.38 -21.49 5.19
CA ASN A 178 -32.16 -22.11 5.68
C ASN A 178 -31.83 -21.63 7.12
N ASP A 179 -32.87 -21.45 7.93
CA ASP A 179 -32.82 -21.11 9.35
C ASP A 179 -32.41 -19.67 9.69
N HIS A 180 -32.24 -18.75 8.73
CA HIS A 180 -31.59 -17.44 8.96
C HIS A 180 -30.18 -17.58 9.57
N LEU A 181 -29.54 -16.47 9.93
CA LEU A 181 -28.19 -16.47 10.49
C LEU A 181 -28.26 -16.59 12.02
N GLN A 182 -27.49 -17.51 12.60
CA GLN A 182 -27.22 -17.55 14.04
C GLN A 182 -25.77 -17.19 14.31
N ILE A 183 -25.53 -16.45 15.39
CA ILE A 183 -24.21 -16.04 15.87
C ILE A 183 -24.09 -16.35 17.36
N ASP A 184 -22.90 -16.83 17.75
CA ASP A 184 -22.57 -17.15 19.13
C ASP A 184 -21.10 -16.85 19.47
N SER A 185 -20.78 -16.77 20.76
CA SER A 185 -19.43 -16.54 21.31
C SER A 185 -18.66 -15.41 20.59
N PHE A 186 -19.29 -14.24 20.47
CA PHE A 186 -18.67 -13.06 19.89
C PHE A 186 -17.60 -12.51 20.84
N TYR A 187 -16.36 -12.45 20.38
CA TYR A 187 -15.20 -12.12 21.16
C TYR A 187 -14.34 -11.10 20.42
N VAL A 188 -13.91 -10.07 21.12
CA VAL A 188 -12.98 -9.05 20.64
C VAL A 188 -11.81 -8.92 21.58
N SER A 189 -10.61 -8.92 21.04
CA SER A 189 -9.38 -8.62 21.76
C SER A 189 -8.51 -7.66 20.95
N GLU A 190 -7.62 -6.95 21.63
CA GLU A 190 -6.50 -6.30 20.96
C GLU A 190 -5.66 -7.38 20.26
N GLY A 191 -5.24 -7.10 19.03
CA GLY A 191 -4.33 -7.93 18.27
C GLY A 191 -2.93 -7.34 18.21
N THR A 192 -2.04 -8.04 17.55
CA THR A 192 -0.70 -7.56 17.19
C THR A 192 -0.60 -7.46 15.69
N LEU A 193 -0.14 -6.33 15.19
CA LEU A 193 0.13 -6.16 13.76
C LEU A 193 1.42 -6.87 13.38
N THR A 194 1.38 -7.57 12.27
CA THR A 194 2.59 -8.11 11.63
C THR A 194 3.27 -6.97 10.86
N GLY A 195 4.60 -6.89 10.99
CA GLY A 195 5.39 -6.03 10.11
C GLY A 195 5.45 -6.63 8.71
N VAL A 196 4.96 -5.91 7.71
CA VAL A 196 4.94 -6.35 6.31
C VAL A 196 5.72 -5.36 5.46
N SER A 197 6.59 -5.88 4.59
CA SER A 197 7.38 -5.03 3.69
C SER A 197 6.50 -4.46 2.57
N ILE A 198 6.89 -3.31 2.00
CA ILE A 198 6.21 -2.74 0.83
C ILE A 198 6.22 -3.75 -0.33
N HIS A 199 7.33 -4.47 -0.52
CA HIS A 199 7.44 -5.52 -1.52
C HIS A 199 6.38 -6.60 -1.33
N ASP A 200 6.17 -7.11 -0.11
CA ASP A 200 5.19 -8.17 0.11
C ASP A 200 3.74 -7.67 -0.04
N ILE A 201 3.47 -6.40 0.29
CA ILE A 201 2.17 -5.76 0.06
C ILE A 201 1.89 -5.67 -1.44
N GLN A 202 2.89 -5.26 -2.23
CA GLN A 202 2.74 -4.95 -3.66
C GLN A 202 2.87 -6.18 -4.55
N TYR A 203 3.76 -7.11 -4.22
CA TYR A 203 4.06 -8.27 -5.06
C TYR A 203 2.83 -9.15 -5.28
N THR A 204 2.46 -9.33 -6.54
CA THR A 204 1.40 -10.24 -6.95
C THR A 204 1.75 -10.95 -8.24
N THR A 205 1.18 -12.15 -8.42
CA THR A 205 1.17 -12.89 -9.69
C THR A 205 -0.19 -12.80 -10.40
N GLY A 206 -1.16 -12.12 -9.78
CA GLY A 206 -2.46 -11.77 -10.36
C GLY A 206 -2.66 -10.25 -10.38
N ASP A 207 -3.88 -9.79 -10.13
CA ASP A 207 -4.25 -8.36 -10.21
C ASP A 207 -4.50 -7.72 -8.82
N THR A 208 -4.23 -8.43 -7.73
CA THR A 208 -4.57 -7.99 -6.37
C THR A 208 -3.50 -8.42 -5.38
N SER A 209 -3.21 -7.56 -4.41
CA SER A 209 -2.35 -7.85 -3.27
C SER A 209 -2.82 -9.10 -2.51
N SER A 210 -1.87 -9.94 -2.12
CA SER A 210 -2.15 -11.08 -1.22
C SER A 210 -2.55 -10.66 0.20
N TYR A 211 -2.35 -9.37 0.54
CA TYR A 211 -2.74 -8.76 1.81
C TYR A 211 -4.03 -7.93 1.70
N TYR A 212 -4.74 -7.96 0.58
CA TYR A 212 -5.96 -7.17 0.40
C TYR A 212 -6.96 -7.38 1.56
N GLY A 213 -7.31 -6.28 2.23
CA GLY A 213 -8.19 -6.25 3.40
C GLY A 213 -7.49 -6.47 4.74
N ASP A 214 -6.23 -6.90 4.74
CA ASP A 214 -5.50 -7.20 5.97
C ASP A 214 -4.92 -5.92 6.62
N PRO A 215 -4.99 -5.83 7.96
CA PRO A 215 -4.30 -4.80 8.72
C PRO A 215 -2.81 -5.14 8.86
N VAL A 216 -1.93 -4.21 8.50
CA VAL A 216 -0.46 -4.38 8.52
C VAL A 216 0.22 -3.22 9.25
N ASN A 217 1.44 -3.47 9.74
CA ASN A 217 2.38 -2.41 10.10
C ASN A 217 3.46 -2.33 9.01
N THR A 218 3.71 -1.15 8.46
CA THR A 218 4.69 -0.96 7.39
C THR A 218 5.34 0.43 7.48
N GLY A 219 6.27 0.70 6.58
CA GLY A 219 6.99 1.97 6.55
C GLY A 219 7.97 2.07 5.39
N GLY A 220 8.38 3.30 5.12
CA GLY A 220 9.26 3.64 4.01
C GLY A 220 9.66 5.10 4.04
N ILE A 221 10.43 5.52 3.04
CA ILE A 221 10.78 6.92 2.81
C ILE A 221 9.72 7.52 1.89
N VAL A 222 9.17 8.67 2.28
CA VAL A 222 8.19 9.41 1.48
C VAL A 222 8.85 9.90 0.19
N SER A 223 8.37 9.41 -0.95
CA SER A 223 8.94 9.66 -2.29
C SER A 223 8.21 10.76 -3.06
N ALA A 224 6.93 10.96 -2.77
CA ALA A 224 6.09 12.02 -3.31
C ALA A 224 4.92 12.33 -2.38
N VAL A 225 4.33 13.52 -2.52
CA VAL A 225 3.21 13.99 -1.70
C VAL A 225 2.18 14.71 -2.56
N LYS A 226 0.91 14.59 -2.20
CA LYS A 226 -0.18 15.44 -2.68
C LYS A 226 -1.16 15.73 -1.54
N THR A 227 -2.19 16.54 -1.79
CA THR A 227 -3.23 16.75 -0.77
C THR A 227 -3.99 15.45 -0.53
N GLY A 228 -4.04 15.00 0.72
CA GLY A 228 -4.79 13.82 1.16
C GLY A 228 -4.15 12.46 0.83
N ALA A 229 -2.91 12.44 0.31
CA ALA A 229 -2.17 11.21 0.08
C ALA A 229 -0.67 11.46 -0.11
N TYR A 230 0.12 10.40 0.01
CA TYR A 230 1.55 10.41 -0.29
C TYR A 230 1.99 9.02 -0.76
N TRP A 231 3.20 8.94 -1.31
CA TRP A 231 3.82 7.67 -1.68
C TRP A 231 5.01 7.42 -0.77
N ILE A 232 5.17 6.19 -0.32
CA ILE A 232 6.35 5.72 0.38
C ILE A 232 7.05 4.66 -0.45
N GLN A 233 8.37 4.58 -0.30
CA GLN A 233 9.16 3.51 -0.90
C GLN A 233 10.21 2.98 0.06
N ASN A 234 10.58 1.72 -0.11
CA ASN A 234 11.63 1.07 0.65
C ASN A 234 12.59 0.36 -0.31
N GLY A 235 13.70 1.04 -0.61
CA GLY A 235 14.69 0.57 -1.59
C GLY A 235 14.48 1.17 -2.98
N THR A 236 14.87 0.40 -4.00
CA THR A 236 14.75 0.70 -5.43
C THR A 236 14.24 -0.51 -6.18
N GLY A 237 13.78 -0.31 -7.42
CA GLY A 237 13.39 -1.38 -8.32
C GLY A 237 11.92 -1.81 -8.16
N PRO A 238 11.58 -2.95 -8.77
CA PRO A 238 10.24 -3.51 -8.74
C PRO A 238 9.67 -3.66 -7.31
N TRP A 239 8.37 -3.38 -7.16
CA TRP A 239 7.56 -3.57 -5.96
C TRP A 239 8.06 -2.80 -4.73
N SER A 240 8.81 -1.72 -4.93
CA SER A 240 9.44 -0.98 -3.84
C SER A 240 8.66 0.23 -3.35
N GLY A 241 7.54 0.59 -3.99
CA GLY A 241 6.73 1.77 -3.68
C GLY A 241 5.26 1.43 -3.48
N VAL A 242 4.53 2.26 -2.73
CA VAL A 242 3.09 2.08 -2.49
C VAL A 242 2.40 3.43 -2.23
N TYR A 243 1.16 3.56 -2.69
CA TYR A 243 0.30 4.70 -2.43
C TYR A 243 -0.32 4.64 -1.04
N VAL A 244 -0.35 5.77 -0.33
CA VAL A 244 -0.96 5.89 1.00
C VAL A 244 -2.04 6.95 0.95
N TYR A 245 -3.30 6.51 1.07
CA TYR A 245 -4.46 7.38 1.18
C TYR A 245 -4.64 7.83 2.63
N ASP A 246 -4.22 9.06 2.91
CA ASP A 246 -4.19 9.62 4.26
C ASP A 246 -4.39 11.14 4.25
N SER A 247 -5.48 11.57 4.89
CA SER A 247 -5.80 13.00 5.08
C SER A 247 -5.50 13.49 6.49
N GLY A 248 -5.12 12.60 7.41
CA GLY A 248 -4.79 12.93 8.79
C GLY A 248 -3.34 13.39 8.98
N HIS A 249 -2.44 12.99 8.07
CA HIS A 249 -1.02 13.34 8.14
C HIS A 249 -0.53 14.00 6.85
N SER A 250 0.53 14.82 6.96
CA SER A 250 1.12 15.56 5.84
C SER A 250 2.65 15.53 5.91
N PRO A 251 3.29 14.39 5.59
CA PRO A 251 4.74 14.28 5.59
C PRO A 251 5.42 15.16 4.53
N ALA A 252 6.74 15.33 4.68
CA ALA A 252 7.61 15.86 3.64
C ALA A 252 8.31 14.73 2.85
N ILE A 253 8.66 15.00 1.59
CA ILE A 253 9.53 14.12 0.79
C ILE A 253 10.87 13.94 1.53
N GLY A 254 11.30 12.69 1.66
CA GLY A 254 12.50 12.31 2.43
C GLY A 254 12.25 11.96 3.90
N ASP A 255 11.02 12.10 4.40
CA ASP A 255 10.68 11.58 5.73
C ASP A 255 10.63 10.05 5.72
N SER A 256 11.30 9.41 6.69
CA SER A 256 11.14 7.98 6.95
C SER A 256 10.02 7.81 7.96
N VAL A 257 8.99 7.04 7.59
CA VAL A 257 7.75 6.91 8.37
C VAL A 257 7.44 5.45 8.62
N THR A 258 6.80 5.18 9.76
CA THR A 258 6.22 3.87 10.10
C THR A 258 4.81 4.06 10.62
N PHE A 259 3.88 3.20 10.22
CA PHE A 259 2.48 3.30 10.61
C PHE A 259 1.75 1.97 10.43
N SER A 260 0.60 1.85 11.10
CA SER A 260 -0.38 0.81 10.82
C SER A 260 -1.37 1.27 9.75
N ALA A 261 -1.77 0.40 8.84
CA ALA A 261 -2.78 0.68 7.82
C ALA A 261 -3.50 -0.61 7.39
N VAL A 262 -4.59 -0.46 6.66
CA VAL A 262 -5.28 -1.55 5.95
C VAL A 262 -4.86 -1.51 4.49
N VAL A 263 -4.45 -2.66 3.94
CA VAL A 263 -4.19 -2.81 2.51
C VAL A 263 -5.51 -2.87 1.75
N ASP A 264 -5.63 -2.09 0.68
CA ASP A 264 -6.85 -1.98 -0.12
C ASP A 264 -6.54 -2.00 -1.62
N GLU A 265 -7.57 -2.30 -2.41
CA GLU A 265 -7.55 -2.22 -3.86
C GLU A 265 -8.58 -1.20 -4.32
N TYR A 266 -8.13 -0.07 -4.85
CA TYR A 266 -9.01 1.00 -5.28
C TYR A 266 -8.92 1.21 -6.79
N TYR A 267 -9.96 0.77 -7.51
CA TYR A 267 -10.00 0.77 -8.98
C TYR A 267 -8.79 0.08 -9.66
N GLY A 268 -8.18 -0.90 -8.99
CA GLY A 268 -7.02 -1.64 -9.48
C GLY A 268 -5.67 -1.00 -9.16
N LEU A 269 -5.63 -0.07 -8.21
CA LEU A 269 -4.43 0.44 -7.55
C LEU A 269 -4.33 -0.20 -6.15
N THR A 270 -3.19 -0.79 -5.81
CA THR A 270 -2.89 -1.23 -4.45
C THR A 270 -2.57 0.00 -3.57
N GLU A 271 -3.37 0.23 -2.53
CA GLU A 271 -3.21 1.35 -1.61
C GLU A 271 -3.23 0.97 -0.13
N LEU A 272 -2.70 1.88 0.70
CA LEU A 272 -2.79 1.81 2.17
C LEU A 272 -3.76 2.88 2.66
N LYS A 273 -4.77 2.49 3.46
CA LYS A 273 -5.77 3.39 4.05
C LYS A 273 -5.95 3.18 5.55
N SER A 274 -6.76 4.02 6.19
CA SER A 274 -7.04 3.95 7.64
C SER A 274 -5.75 4.00 8.48
N VAL A 275 -4.89 4.99 8.18
CA VAL A 275 -3.58 5.14 8.78
C VAL A 275 -3.69 5.45 10.28
N GLY A 276 -2.95 4.70 11.09
CA GLY A 276 -2.85 4.86 12.54
C GLY A 276 -1.42 4.64 13.03
N ASN A 277 -1.15 4.92 14.31
CA ASN A 277 0.19 4.79 14.90
C ASN A 277 1.30 5.44 14.06
N TYR A 278 0.99 6.55 13.41
CA TYR A 278 1.91 7.22 12.51
C TYR A 278 3.09 7.82 13.27
N VAL A 279 4.30 7.48 12.84
CA VAL A 279 5.55 7.97 13.41
C VAL A 279 6.50 8.38 12.30
N THR A 280 6.97 9.64 12.34
CA THR A 280 8.15 10.07 11.59
C THR A 280 9.40 9.65 12.35
N VAL A 281 10.16 8.71 11.79
CA VAL A 281 11.37 8.13 12.39
C VAL A 281 12.59 9.03 12.16
N SER A 282 12.74 9.57 10.95
CA SER A 282 13.79 10.51 10.58
C SER A 282 13.36 11.37 9.39
N THR A 283 14.06 12.48 9.13
CA THR A 283 13.72 13.46 8.08
C THR A 283 14.91 13.73 7.16
N GLY A 284 14.66 14.14 5.92
CA GLY A 284 15.72 14.56 4.98
C GLY A 284 16.55 13.41 4.41
N ASN A 285 15.99 12.19 4.39
CA ASN A 285 16.64 11.03 3.80
C ASN A 285 16.66 11.13 2.28
N ALA A 286 17.68 10.53 1.65
CA ALA A 286 17.78 10.45 0.21
C ALA A 286 16.67 9.54 -0.35
N VAL A 287 15.86 10.09 -1.25
CA VAL A 287 14.82 9.36 -1.97
C VAL A 287 15.45 8.71 -3.19
N GLN A 288 15.51 7.38 -3.21
CA GLN A 288 16.12 6.64 -4.31
C GLN A 288 15.25 6.67 -5.57
N VAL A 289 15.87 6.69 -6.75
CA VAL A 289 15.19 6.73 -8.04
C VAL A 289 15.54 5.49 -8.84
N THR A 290 14.54 4.81 -9.38
CA THR A 290 14.71 3.61 -10.20
C THR A 290 14.80 4.00 -11.68
N ALA A 291 15.93 3.77 -12.32
CA ALA A 291 16.03 3.95 -13.77
C ALA A 291 15.26 2.83 -14.49
N ILE A 292 14.38 3.20 -15.43
CA ILE A 292 13.60 2.26 -16.24
C ILE A 292 13.69 2.66 -17.72
N ALA A 293 13.49 1.68 -18.61
CA ALA A 293 13.31 1.91 -20.04
C ALA A 293 11.82 1.76 -20.41
N LEU A 294 11.42 2.16 -21.61
CA LEU A 294 10.11 1.76 -22.14
C LEU A 294 10.21 0.33 -22.71
N PRO A 295 9.17 -0.50 -22.59
CA PRO A 295 7.83 -0.23 -22.04
C PRO A 295 7.69 -0.44 -20.52
N ASP A 296 8.77 -0.59 -19.75
CA ASP A 296 8.71 -1.02 -18.35
C ASP A 296 7.83 -0.12 -17.47
N GLY A 297 7.71 1.17 -17.79
CA GLY A 297 6.82 2.10 -17.07
C GLY A 297 5.35 1.68 -17.07
N ALA A 298 4.91 0.81 -17.97
CA ALA A 298 3.54 0.29 -17.98
C ALA A 298 3.35 -0.98 -17.11
N LEU A 299 4.42 -1.52 -16.53
CA LEU A 299 4.35 -2.78 -15.77
C LEU A 299 3.88 -2.54 -14.34
N GLU A 300 3.01 -3.45 -13.87
CA GLU A 300 2.48 -3.49 -12.50
C GLU A 300 3.58 -3.38 -11.44
N MET A 301 4.72 -4.02 -11.70
CA MET A 301 5.81 -4.08 -10.75
C MET A 301 6.43 -2.71 -10.43
N TYR A 302 6.12 -1.66 -11.19
CA TYR A 302 6.59 -0.31 -10.86
C TYR A 302 5.51 0.56 -10.22
N GLU A 303 4.28 0.08 -10.02
CA GLU A 303 3.24 0.85 -9.33
C GLU A 303 3.73 1.43 -7.99
N GLY A 304 3.53 2.74 -7.80
CA GLY A 304 3.96 3.49 -6.63
C GLY A 304 5.46 3.77 -6.53
N VAL A 305 6.29 3.25 -7.44
CA VAL A 305 7.76 3.42 -7.41
C VAL A 305 8.16 4.76 -8.02
N LEU A 306 9.16 5.43 -7.41
CA LEU A 306 9.79 6.60 -8.03
C LEU A 306 10.77 6.14 -9.12
N CYS A 307 10.41 6.43 -10.37
CA CYS A 307 11.16 6.00 -11.54
C CYS A 307 11.74 7.19 -12.33
N LYS A 308 12.74 6.92 -13.17
CA LYS A 308 13.27 7.85 -14.17
C LYS A 308 13.34 7.17 -15.53
N VAL A 309 12.77 7.82 -16.54
CA VAL A 309 12.99 7.55 -17.96
C VAL A 309 13.90 8.65 -18.54
N THR A 310 14.80 8.27 -19.44
CA THR A 310 15.79 9.18 -20.04
C THR A 310 15.68 9.15 -21.56
N ASN A 311 16.01 10.26 -22.21
CA ASN A 311 16.04 10.36 -23.67
C ASN A 311 14.72 9.90 -24.33
N VAL A 312 13.58 10.36 -23.81
CA VAL A 312 12.26 10.06 -24.38
C VAL A 312 11.70 11.28 -25.12
N GLU A 313 11.23 11.08 -26.34
CA GLU A 313 10.69 12.13 -27.21
C GLU A 313 9.26 12.49 -26.81
N CYS A 314 8.92 13.78 -26.71
CA CYS A 314 7.53 14.22 -26.64
C CYS A 314 6.82 13.96 -27.98
N THR A 315 5.88 13.01 -27.99
CA THR A 315 5.13 12.59 -29.19
C THR A 315 3.69 13.13 -29.23
N SER A 316 3.16 13.61 -28.09
CA SER A 316 1.89 14.33 -28.02
C SER A 316 1.97 15.46 -27.00
N LEU A 317 1.37 16.61 -27.34
CA LEU A 317 1.18 17.72 -26.41
C LEU A 317 0.06 17.41 -25.39
N PRO A 318 -0.03 18.20 -24.29
CA PRO A 318 -1.06 18.03 -23.27
C PRO A 318 -2.48 18.04 -23.85
N ASP A 319 -3.27 17.07 -23.44
CA ASP A 319 -4.69 16.94 -23.79
C ASP A 319 -5.60 17.77 -22.85
N THR A 320 -6.91 17.48 -22.83
CA THR A 320 -7.88 18.16 -21.96
C THR A 320 -7.68 17.88 -20.47
N TYR A 321 -6.95 16.82 -20.13
CA TYR A 321 -6.56 16.46 -18.76
C TYR A 321 -5.14 16.91 -18.43
N LEU A 322 -4.53 17.75 -19.28
CA LEU A 322 -3.15 18.22 -19.14
C LEU A 322 -2.10 17.10 -19.19
N GLU A 323 -2.49 15.92 -19.71
CA GLU A 323 -1.62 14.75 -19.83
C GLU A 323 -0.98 14.72 -21.21
N TRP A 324 0.30 14.34 -21.27
CA TRP A 324 1.06 14.29 -22.52
C TRP A 324 1.77 12.95 -22.69
N VAL A 325 2.30 12.68 -23.88
CA VAL A 325 2.88 11.38 -24.21
C VAL A 325 4.33 11.54 -24.62
N VAL A 326 5.16 10.64 -24.09
CA VAL A 326 6.54 10.44 -24.51
C VAL A 326 6.74 9.06 -25.11
N GLY A 327 7.75 8.90 -25.97
CA GLY A 327 8.13 7.60 -26.51
C GLY A 327 9.61 7.49 -26.84
N ASP A 328 10.07 6.26 -27.06
CA ASP A 328 11.46 5.93 -27.45
C ASP A 328 11.55 5.49 -28.93
N GLY A 329 10.45 5.63 -29.67
CA GLY A 329 10.30 5.18 -31.06
C GLY A 329 9.69 3.78 -31.20
N MET A 330 9.63 2.99 -30.12
CA MET A 330 8.97 1.67 -30.09
C MET A 330 7.74 1.68 -29.21
N ASP A 331 7.88 2.21 -28.00
CA ASP A 331 6.86 2.24 -26.95
C ASP A 331 6.59 3.66 -26.49
N ASN A 332 5.50 3.82 -25.73
CA ASN A 332 5.07 5.10 -25.21
C ASN A 332 4.74 5.02 -23.72
N LEU A 333 4.85 6.18 -23.06
CA LEU A 333 4.46 6.38 -21.67
C LEU A 333 3.74 7.72 -21.55
N LYS A 334 2.64 7.70 -20.82
CA LYS A 334 1.89 8.92 -20.52
C LYS A 334 2.50 9.61 -19.29
N VAL A 335 2.63 10.92 -19.37
CA VAL A 335 3.09 11.79 -18.28
C VAL A 335 1.87 12.54 -17.76
N GLY A 336 1.54 12.31 -16.48
CA GLY A 336 0.34 12.85 -15.85
C GLY A 336 0.57 14.22 -15.19
N ASP A 337 -0.54 14.80 -14.73
CA ASP A 337 -0.61 16.11 -14.08
C ASP A 337 -0.93 16.02 -12.57
N LEU A 338 -1.07 14.81 -12.02
CA LEU A 338 -1.63 14.55 -10.68
C LEU A 338 -0.90 15.30 -9.56
N ILE A 339 0.42 15.45 -9.71
CA ILE A 339 1.27 16.16 -8.75
C ILE A 339 1.80 17.45 -9.38
N TYR A 340 2.26 17.40 -10.64
CA TYR A 340 2.79 18.55 -11.34
C TYR A 340 2.47 18.51 -12.84
N ALA A 341 1.76 19.52 -13.33
CA ALA A 341 1.51 19.72 -14.75
C ALA A 341 2.71 20.38 -15.44
N TYR A 342 3.10 19.86 -16.61
CA TYR A 342 4.19 20.40 -17.43
C TYR A 342 3.71 20.68 -18.86
N THR A 343 4.25 21.72 -19.51
CA THR A 343 3.98 22.04 -20.91
C THR A 343 5.22 21.71 -21.76
N PRO A 344 5.26 20.53 -22.41
CA PRO A 344 6.39 20.12 -23.25
C PRO A 344 6.36 20.78 -24.62
N THR A 345 7.48 20.64 -25.34
CA THR A 345 7.59 20.96 -26.76
C THR A 345 7.63 19.67 -27.55
N ILE A 346 6.75 19.53 -28.54
CA ILE A 346 6.70 18.38 -29.43
C ILE A 346 8.06 18.12 -30.09
N GLY A 347 8.47 16.85 -30.20
CA GLY A 347 9.75 16.43 -30.76
C GLY A 347 10.98 16.72 -29.90
N THR A 348 10.82 17.31 -28.71
CA THR A 348 11.92 17.50 -27.76
C THR A 348 12.10 16.23 -26.93
N PHE A 349 13.36 15.86 -26.69
CA PHE A 349 13.71 14.73 -25.83
C PHE A 349 13.84 15.19 -24.38
N TYR A 350 13.36 14.36 -23.45
CA TYR A 350 13.32 14.68 -22.03
C TYR A 350 13.90 13.54 -21.18
N ASP A 351 14.45 13.94 -20.04
CA ASP A 351 14.65 13.11 -18.86
C ASP A 351 13.52 13.42 -17.88
N ILE A 352 12.77 12.39 -17.47
CA ILE A 352 11.58 12.53 -16.63
C ILE A 352 11.71 11.62 -15.42
N THR A 353 11.65 12.21 -14.23
CA THR A 353 11.53 11.50 -12.95
C THR A 353 10.09 11.63 -12.45
N GLY A 354 9.52 10.60 -11.85
CA GLY A 354 8.17 10.68 -11.32
C GLY A 354 7.71 9.37 -10.71
N ILE A 355 6.62 9.45 -9.97
CA ILE A 355 5.99 8.24 -9.43
C ILE A 355 5.23 7.55 -10.54
N MET A 356 5.44 6.25 -10.68
CA MET A 356 4.60 5.44 -11.54
C MET A 356 3.25 5.22 -10.84
N ASP A 357 2.18 5.71 -11.45
CA ASP A 357 0.83 5.75 -10.91
C ASP A 357 -0.14 5.03 -11.84
N TYR A 358 -1.29 4.66 -11.28
CA TYR A 358 -2.39 4.09 -12.04
C TYR A 358 -3.71 4.73 -11.66
N ASN A 359 -4.37 5.28 -12.66
CA ASN A 359 -5.71 5.82 -12.52
C ASN A 359 -6.42 5.79 -13.87
N PHE A 360 -7.75 5.74 -13.84
CA PHE A 360 -8.59 5.70 -15.04
C PHE A 360 -8.19 4.61 -16.06
N SER A 361 -7.73 3.46 -15.56
CA SER A 361 -7.26 2.32 -16.36
C SER A 361 -6.02 2.61 -17.22
N GLU A 362 -5.19 3.56 -16.81
CA GLU A 362 -3.97 3.95 -17.50
C GLU A 362 -2.78 4.06 -16.53
N ARG A 363 -1.62 3.55 -16.94
CA ARG A 363 -0.35 3.72 -16.21
C ARG A 363 0.35 5.00 -16.67
N LYS A 364 0.83 5.79 -15.71
CA LYS A 364 1.38 7.13 -15.96
C LYS A 364 2.59 7.39 -15.08
N ILE A 365 3.56 8.15 -15.57
CA ILE A 365 4.58 8.74 -14.71
C ILE A 365 4.10 10.12 -14.23
N GLN A 366 4.18 10.37 -12.93
CA GLN A 366 3.71 11.60 -12.27
C GLN A 366 4.92 12.40 -11.76
N PRO A 367 5.41 13.42 -12.51
CA PRO A 367 6.47 14.28 -12.04
C PRO A 367 6.05 15.00 -10.76
N ARG A 368 6.97 15.20 -9.82
CA ARG A 368 6.67 15.84 -8.53
C ARG A 368 6.85 17.35 -8.57
N SER A 369 7.66 17.85 -9.52
CA SER A 369 7.97 19.26 -9.67
C SER A 369 8.61 19.56 -11.03
N ALA A 370 8.90 20.84 -11.30
CA ALA A 370 9.66 21.25 -12.48
C ALA A 370 11.06 20.62 -12.57
N ALA A 371 11.69 20.30 -11.43
CA ALA A 371 13.02 19.69 -11.40
C ALA A 371 13.03 18.23 -11.89
N ASP A 372 11.87 17.59 -11.91
CA ASP A 372 11.69 16.22 -12.37
C ASP A 372 11.52 16.12 -13.89
N VAL A 373 11.41 17.24 -14.62
CA VAL A 373 11.32 17.27 -16.08
C VAL A 373 12.40 18.18 -16.65
N SER A 374 13.38 17.58 -17.32
CA SER A 374 14.48 18.33 -17.94
C SER A 374 14.67 17.93 -19.40
N ILE A 375 15.02 18.89 -20.25
CA ILE A 375 15.38 18.61 -21.65
C ILE A 375 16.62 17.70 -21.66
N HIS A 376 16.53 16.60 -22.39
CA HIS A 376 17.66 15.72 -22.64
C HIS A 376 18.59 16.37 -23.65
N ASN A 377 19.75 16.82 -23.18
CA ASN A 377 20.79 17.37 -24.05
C ASN A 377 21.70 16.23 -24.50
N GLY A 378 21.30 15.56 -25.58
CA GLY A 378 22.09 14.53 -26.24
C GLY A 378 23.27 15.15 -26.99
N ILE A 379 24.37 15.42 -26.29
CA ILE A 379 25.72 15.32 -26.87
C ILE A 379 26.56 14.56 -25.86
N GLU A 380 26.36 13.24 -25.77
CA GLU A 380 27.43 12.38 -25.23
C GLU A 380 28.50 12.22 -26.32
N GLU A 381 29.25 13.30 -26.52
CA GLU A 381 30.51 13.26 -27.25
C GLU A 381 31.49 12.44 -26.41
N SER A 382 31.74 11.20 -26.82
CA SER A 382 32.71 10.32 -26.14
C SER A 382 34.12 10.73 -26.55
N ALA A 383 34.80 11.50 -25.70
CA ALA A 383 36.19 11.86 -25.92
C ALA A 383 37.09 10.62 -25.83
N ILE A 384 37.79 10.29 -26.91
CA ILE A 384 38.79 9.22 -26.95
C ILE A 384 40.21 9.79 -27.08
N SER A 385 41.21 9.02 -26.68
CA SER A 385 42.60 9.39 -26.88
C SER A 385 43.01 9.27 -28.35
N SER A 386 43.66 10.31 -28.88
CA SER A 386 44.42 10.23 -30.13
C SER A 386 45.91 10.49 -29.89
N SER A 387 46.75 10.03 -30.82
CA SER A 387 48.20 10.26 -30.80
C SER A 387 48.67 10.76 -32.16
N VAL A 388 49.68 11.62 -32.16
CA VAL A 388 50.25 12.27 -33.35
C VAL A 388 51.77 12.17 -33.25
N TYR A 389 52.41 11.42 -34.15
CA TYR A 389 53.85 11.15 -34.11
C TYR A 389 54.47 11.00 -35.52
N PRO A 390 55.67 11.55 -35.79
CA PRO A 390 56.48 12.39 -34.90
C PRO A 390 55.84 13.76 -34.67
N ASN A 391 56.07 14.34 -33.48
CA ASN A 391 55.59 15.66 -33.12
C ASN A 391 56.63 16.36 -32.24
N PRO A 392 57.33 17.41 -32.72
CA PRO A 392 57.10 18.13 -33.97
C PRO A 392 57.43 17.33 -35.25
N ALA A 393 56.66 17.56 -36.32
CA ALA A 393 56.78 16.94 -37.64
C ALA A 393 57.44 17.88 -38.67
N ASP A 394 58.00 17.32 -39.73
CA ASP A 394 58.68 18.05 -40.83
C ASP A 394 58.06 17.67 -42.19
N GLU A 395 58.02 16.37 -42.51
CA GLU A 395 57.45 15.89 -43.77
C GLU A 395 56.19 15.02 -43.57
N TYR A 396 56.21 14.05 -42.67
CA TYR A 396 55.06 13.16 -42.42
C TYR A 396 54.73 13.05 -40.94
N VAL A 397 53.45 12.87 -40.64
CA VAL A 397 52.98 12.51 -39.31
C VAL A 397 51.92 11.42 -39.37
N THR A 398 51.98 10.50 -38.42
CA THR A 398 51.00 9.43 -38.22
C THR A 398 50.08 9.80 -37.06
N VAL A 399 48.78 9.72 -37.32
CA VAL A 399 47.70 9.97 -36.37
C VAL A 399 47.03 8.63 -36.05
N ASN A 400 46.86 8.29 -34.77
CA ASN A 400 46.12 7.09 -34.34
C ASN A 400 45.02 7.45 -33.35
N ALA A 401 43.84 6.84 -33.49
CA ALA A 401 42.75 6.88 -32.53
C ALA A 401 41.89 5.62 -32.67
N ALA A 402 41.22 5.18 -31.60
CA ALA A 402 40.44 3.94 -31.59
C ALA A 402 39.04 4.10 -32.24
N THR A 403 38.93 4.86 -33.34
CA THR A 403 37.66 5.12 -34.03
C THR A 403 37.84 5.25 -35.53
N GLU A 404 36.74 5.13 -36.27
CA GLU A 404 36.65 5.35 -37.71
C GLU A 404 35.74 6.54 -38.00
N GLY A 405 36.09 7.39 -38.95
CA GLY A 405 35.31 8.56 -39.29
C GLY A 405 36.05 9.56 -40.18
N VAL A 406 36.05 10.83 -39.80
CA VAL A 406 36.71 11.90 -40.56
C VAL A 406 37.78 12.56 -39.71
N MET A 407 38.98 12.71 -40.28
CA MET A 407 40.07 13.47 -39.67
C MET A 407 40.19 14.84 -40.35
N LEU A 408 40.33 15.88 -39.53
CA LEU A 408 40.50 17.27 -39.94
C LEU A 408 41.79 17.80 -39.32
N VAL A 409 42.58 18.55 -40.08
CA VAL A 409 43.66 19.38 -39.53
C VAL A 409 43.27 20.83 -39.72
N SER A 410 43.31 21.61 -38.65
CA SER A 410 42.99 23.04 -38.65
C SER A 410 44.14 23.86 -38.10
N ASP A 411 44.32 25.07 -38.64
CA ASP A 411 45.28 26.04 -38.10
C ASP A 411 44.74 26.68 -36.79
N ILE A 412 45.54 27.54 -36.16
CA ILE A 412 45.18 28.19 -34.88
C ILE A 412 43.97 29.14 -34.98
N THR A 413 43.55 29.50 -36.21
CA THR A 413 42.37 30.31 -36.46
C THR A 413 41.11 29.47 -36.71
N GLY A 414 41.25 28.14 -36.70
CA GLY A 414 40.16 27.19 -36.94
C GLY A 414 39.89 26.91 -38.41
N ARG A 415 40.70 27.42 -39.34
CA ARG A 415 40.58 27.12 -40.77
C ARG A 415 41.10 25.72 -41.03
N ILE A 416 40.28 24.89 -41.68
CA ILE A 416 40.64 23.52 -42.07
C ILE A 416 41.64 23.57 -43.22
N VAL A 417 42.82 22.99 -43.00
CA VAL A 417 43.91 22.89 -43.99
C VAL A 417 44.05 21.49 -44.58
N PHE A 418 43.48 20.48 -43.92
CA PHE A 418 43.44 19.09 -44.42
C PHE A 418 42.17 18.39 -43.93
N SER A 419 41.63 17.49 -44.75
CA SER A 419 40.49 16.63 -44.41
C SER A 419 40.60 15.30 -45.13
N SER A 420 40.39 14.19 -44.41
CA SER A 420 40.33 12.85 -45.02
C SER A 420 39.40 11.92 -44.25
N ALA A 421 38.95 10.85 -44.91
CA ALA A 421 38.45 9.70 -44.17
C ALA A 421 39.55 9.16 -43.23
N PHE A 422 39.15 8.62 -42.09
CA PHE A 422 40.01 8.12 -41.04
C PHE A 422 39.55 6.72 -40.65
N ASN A 423 40.47 5.75 -40.68
CA ASN A 423 40.19 4.39 -40.27
C ASN A 423 41.24 3.95 -39.24
N GLN A 424 41.06 4.43 -38.00
CA GLN A 424 41.90 4.20 -36.82
C GLN A 424 43.35 4.72 -36.88
N THR A 425 43.95 4.75 -38.06
CA THR A 425 45.28 5.30 -38.32
C THR A 425 45.31 6.03 -39.66
N ALA A 426 46.08 7.12 -39.74
CA ALA A 426 46.32 7.84 -40.98
C ALA A 426 47.72 8.47 -40.98
N THR A 427 48.39 8.44 -42.11
CA THR A 427 49.64 9.19 -42.33
C THR A 427 49.37 10.35 -43.26
N ILE A 428 49.70 11.56 -42.82
CA ILE A 428 49.53 12.80 -43.60
C ILE A 428 50.89 13.39 -43.94
N ASN A 429 51.00 13.96 -45.15
CA ASN A 429 52.13 14.79 -45.52
C ASN A 429 51.86 16.22 -45.04
N VAL A 430 52.81 16.80 -44.30
CA VAL A 430 52.74 18.15 -43.73
C VAL A 430 53.81 19.09 -44.30
N SER A 431 54.59 18.66 -45.29
CA SER A 431 55.68 19.45 -45.90
C SER A 431 55.21 20.76 -46.51
N ASP A 432 53.95 20.80 -46.94
CA ASP A 432 53.34 21.96 -47.59
C ASP A 432 52.64 22.90 -46.58
N LEU A 433 52.62 22.54 -45.29
CA LEU A 433 52.06 23.36 -44.22
C LEU A 433 53.12 24.33 -43.68
N GLU A 434 52.71 25.57 -43.39
CA GLU A 434 53.59 26.54 -42.74
C GLU A 434 53.96 26.07 -41.33
N SER A 435 55.19 26.34 -40.90
CA SER A 435 55.68 26.04 -39.56
C SER A 435 54.78 26.68 -38.50
N GLY A 436 54.25 25.88 -37.57
CA GLY A 436 53.21 26.35 -36.66
C GLY A 436 52.52 25.26 -35.85
N ILE A 437 51.48 25.67 -35.13
CA ILE A 437 50.63 24.80 -34.31
C ILE A 437 49.30 24.56 -35.03
N TYR A 438 48.93 23.29 -35.12
CA TYR A 438 47.68 22.82 -35.72
C TYR A 438 46.92 21.93 -34.74
N ASN A 439 45.59 21.87 -34.91
CA ASN A 439 44.74 20.90 -34.22
C ASN A 439 44.34 19.79 -35.19
N VAL A 440 44.56 18.56 -34.77
CA VAL A 440 44.09 17.35 -35.45
C VAL A 440 42.82 16.89 -34.73
N THR A 441 41.68 16.99 -35.41
CA THR A 441 40.37 16.58 -34.91
C THR A 441 39.93 15.31 -35.62
N ILE A 442 39.46 14.31 -34.88
CA ILE A 442 38.89 13.08 -35.41
C ILE A 442 37.44 13.02 -34.96
N ASN A 443 36.52 13.00 -35.91
CA ASN A 443 35.09 12.83 -35.66
C ASN A 443 34.72 11.40 -36.04
N GLY A 444 34.45 10.56 -35.05
CA GLY A 444 34.04 9.17 -35.22
C GLY A 444 32.61 9.05 -35.75
N ASN A 445 32.35 8.02 -36.56
CA ASN A 445 31.02 7.74 -37.11
C ASN A 445 29.99 7.33 -36.03
N ASN A 446 30.48 6.95 -34.85
CA ASN A 446 29.72 6.48 -33.69
C ASN A 446 29.52 7.57 -32.61
N GLY A 447 29.87 8.84 -32.89
CA GLY A 447 29.76 9.93 -31.92
C GLY A 447 30.97 10.09 -30.98
N GLU A 448 32.00 9.26 -31.12
CA GLU A 448 33.29 9.49 -30.47
C GLU A 448 34.04 10.66 -31.15
N PHE A 449 34.87 11.37 -30.39
CA PHE A 449 35.73 12.40 -30.94
C PHE A 449 37.10 12.42 -30.27
N ALA A 450 38.13 12.88 -30.99
CA ALA A 450 39.47 13.07 -30.44
C ALA A 450 40.09 14.36 -30.95
N ILE A 451 40.85 15.05 -30.10
CA ILE A 451 41.61 16.25 -30.48
C ILE A 451 43.06 16.08 -30.03
N SER A 452 44.00 16.25 -30.96
CA SER A 452 45.43 16.23 -30.69
C SER A 452 46.12 17.46 -31.26
N LYS A 453 47.17 17.92 -30.58
CA LYS A 453 48.02 19.01 -31.06
C LYS A 453 49.09 18.47 -32.01
N LEU A 454 49.26 19.12 -33.15
CA LEU A 454 50.36 18.92 -34.09
C LEU A 454 51.24 20.17 -34.15
N ILE A 455 52.56 19.99 -34.12
CA ILE A 455 53.56 21.05 -34.32
C ILE A 455 54.30 20.73 -35.62
N VAL A 456 54.23 21.63 -36.61
CA VAL A 456 54.97 21.53 -37.88
C VAL A 456 56.20 22.45 -37.80
N LYS A 457 57.36 21.96 -38.22
CA LYS A 457 58.66 22.64 -38.10
C LYS A 457 58.94 23.66 -39.20
#